data_AF-A0A961AXC7-F1
#
_entry.id   AF-A0A961AXC7-F1
#
_cell.length_a   1.000
_cell.length_b   1.000
_cell.length_c   1.000
_cell.angle_alpha   90.00
_cell.angle_beta   90.00
_cell.angle_gamma   90.00
#
_symmetry.space_group_name_H-M   'P 1'
#
loop_
_entity.id
_entity.type
_entity.pdbx_description
1 polymer ?
#
loop_
_entity_poly.entity_id
_entity_poly.type
_entity_poly.pdbx_seq_one_letter_code
_entity_poly.pdbx_strand_id
1 'polypeptide(L)'
;LLSDGSAARPADPLYTRLWGTGFLPSSHQGVNFRKSGDPVLYLSNPDGIDAATRRRMLDGIAKLNHKQFTTYGDPEIETRIAQYEMAYRMQTSVPELTDLSGETETTMELYGEDARRPGTFAANCLLARRLAERDVRFIQLYHRGWDQHYNLPSDIRQQCQDVDRACAALITDLKQRGLL
;
A
#
# COMPACT_ATOMS: atom_id res chain seq x y z
N LEU A 1 1.18 1.39 -4.17
CA LEU A 1 -0.26 1.77 -4.22
C LEU A 1 -0.69 1.86 -5.67
N LEU A 2 -1.84 1.28 -6.02
CA LEU A 2 -2.32 1.20 -7.40
C LEU A 2 -3.57 2.07 -7.58
N SER A 3 -3.67 2.82 -8.68
CA SER A 3 -4.86 3.56 -9.10
C SER A 3 -5.13 3.31 -10.58
N ASP A 4 -6.40 3.43 -10.98
CA ASP A 4 -6.79 3.37 -12.39
C ASP A 4 -7.06 4.81 -12.87
N GLY A 5 -6.66 5.14 -14.09
CA GLY A 5 -6.98 6.43 -14.71
C GLY A 5 -8.45 6.56 -15.05
N SER A 6 -8.94 7.80 -15.03
CA SER A 6 -10.33 8.16 -15.40
C SER A 6 -10.62 7.90 -16.88
N ALA A 7 -9.59 7.87 -17.72
CA ALA A 7 -9.66 7.37 -19.09
C ALA A 7 -9.96 5.86 -19.10
N ALA A 8 -11.24 5.51 -19.20
CA ALA A 8 -11.73 4.14 -19.09
C ALA A 8 -11.30 3.27 -20.28
N ARG A 9 -10.17 2.56 -20.15
CA ARG A 9 -9.81 1.35 -20.91
C ARG A 9 -8.76 0.55 -20.13
N PRO A 10 -8.94 -0.78 -19.94
CA PRO A 10 -7.91 -1.62 -19.33
C PRO A 10 -6.76 -1.79 -20.32
N ALA A 11 -5.77 -0.89 -20.27
CA ALA A 11 -4.61 -0.91 -21.17
C ALA A 11 -3.44 -1.76 -20.63
N ASP A 12 -3.30 -1.86 -19.30
CA ASP A 12 -2.08 -2.42 -18.71
C ASP A 12 -2.35 -3.78 -18.03
N PRO A 13 -1.93 -4.92 -18.62
CA PRO A 13 -1.93 -6.21 -17.94
C PRO A 13 -0.82 -6.21 -16.87
N LEU A 14 -1.13 -5.65 -15.71
CA LEU A 14 -0.24 -5.68 -14.57
C LEU A 14 -0.34 -7.02 -13.85
N TYR A 15 0.73 -7.81 -13.93
CA TYR A 15 0.86 -9.06 -13.21
C TYR A 15 1.46 -8.82 -11.83
N THR A 16 0.92 -9.46 -10.79
CA THR A 16 1.42 -9.36 -9.40
C THR A 16 2.90 -9.71 -9.28
N ARG A 17 3.43 -10.56 -10.17
CA ARG A 17 4.86 -10.94 -10.25
C ARG A 17 5.80 -9.75 -10.46
N LEU A 18 5.32 -8.62 -10.98
CA LEU A 18 6.14 -7.43 -11.24
C LEU A 18 6.57 -6.72 -9.96
N TRP A 19 5.94 -7.03 -8.81
CA TRP A 19 6.30 -6.50 -7.49
C TRP A 19 6.86 -7.57 -6.55
N GLY A 20 7.35 -8.68 -7.11
CA GLY A 20 8.05 -9.72 -6.36
C GLY A 20 9.46 -9.27 -5.94
N THR A 21 10.08 -9.97 -4.98
CA THR A 21 11.49 -9.72 -4.60
C THR A 21 12.51 -10.08 -5.68
N GLY A 22 12.08 -10.72 -6.77
CA GLY A 22 12.95 -11.13 -7.85
C GLY A 22 14.03 -12.09 -7.34
N PHE A 23 15.28 -11.66 -7.40
CA PHE A 23 16.44 -12.41 -6.90
C PHE A 23 16.76 -12.12 -5.42
N LEU A 24 16.12 -11.11 -4.80
CA LEU A 24 16.31 -10.80 -3.39
C LEU A 24 15.55 -11.80 -2.51
N PRO A 25 16.03 -12.04 -1.27
CA PRO A 25 15.28 -12.82 -0.29
C PRO A 25 13.85 -12.31 -0.12
N SER A 26 12.91 -13.22 0.14
CA SER A 26 11.48 -12.91 0.29
C SER A 26 11.16 -11.97 1.46
N SER A 27 12.13 -11.66 2.31
CA SER A 27 12.03 -10.63 3.35
C SER A 27 11.89 -9.21 2.78
N HIS A 28 12.28 -9.01 1.52
CA HIS A 28 12.13 -7.74 0.80
C HIS A 28 10.80 -7.62 0.04
N GLN A 29 9.86 -8.55 0.24
CA GLN A 29 8.63 -8.62 -0.54
C GLN A 29 7.73 -7.43 -0.21
N GLY A 30 7.40 -6.64 -1.23
CA GLY A 30 6.43 -5.56 -1.10
C GLY A 30 5.04 -6.11 -0.75
N VAL A 31 4.35 -5.44 0.17
CA VAL A 31 2.96 -5.73 0.53
C VAL A 31 2.04 -4.84 -0.31
N ASN A 32 1.14 -5.46 -1.07
CA ASN A 32 0.18 -4.72 -1.88
C ASN A 32 -1.00 -4.23 -1.02
N PHE A 33 -1.37 -2.97 -1.17
CA PHE A 33 -2.52 -2.37 -0.53
C PHE A 33 -3.75 -2.44 -1.44
N ARG A 34 -4.84 -3.06 -0.97
CA ARG A 34 -6.11 -3.15 -1.69
C ARG A 34 -6.89 -1.84 -1.62
N LYS A 35 -7.64 -1.56 -2.69
CA LYS A 35 -8.49 -0.38 -2.82
C LYS A 35 -9.78 -0.44 -1.97
N SER A 36 -10.20 -1.64 -1.55
CA SER A 36 -11.41 -1.86 -0.76
C SER A 36 -11.28 -3.09 0.15
N GLY A 37 -12.04 -3.10 1.25
CA GLY A 37 -11.95 -4.12 2.29
C GLY A 37 -10.70 -3.96 3.16
N ASP A 38 -10.12 -5.08 3.61
CA ASP A 38 -8.84 -5.03 4.32
C ASP A 38 -7.72 -4.53 3.38
N PRO A 39 -7.03 -3.44 3.73
CA PRO A 39 -5.98 -2.88 2.88
C PRO A 39 -4.83 -3.88 2.68
N VAL A 40 -4.57 -4.76 3.64
CA VAL A 40 -3.66 -5.92 3.49
C VAL A 40 -4.49 -7.19 3.65
N LEU A 41 -4.27 -8.21 2.83
CA LEU A 41 -5.08 -9.44 2.91
C LEU A 41 -4.92 -10.12 4.29
N TYR A 42 -6.04 -10.48 4.95
CA TYR A 42 -6.07 -11.10 6.29
C TYR A 42 -5.56 -10.22 7.42
N LEU A 43 -5.71 -8.91 7.27
CA LEU A 43 -5.26 -7.96 8.25
C LEU A 43 -6.24 -7.85 9.43
N SER A 44 -7.54 -7.88 9.19
CA SER A 44 -8.51 -7.94 10.29
C SER A 44 -8.60 -9.36 10.86
N ASN A 45 -8.86 -9.45 12.17
CA ASN A 45 -9.16 -10.74 12.78
C ASN A 45 -10.56 -11.18 12.34
N PRO A 46 -10.76 -12.44 11.93
CA PRO A 46 -12.09 -12.94 11.62
C PRO A 46 -12.97 -12.93 12.88
N ASP A 47 -14.28 -12.87 12.67
CA ASP A 47 -15.27 -12.82 13.75
C ASP A 47 -15.03 -13.94 14.78
N GLY A 48 -14.90 -13.55 16.05
CA GLY A 48 -14.63 -14.45 17.17
C GLY A 48 -13.16 -14.66 17.52
N ILE A 49 -12.21 -14.09 16.77
CA ILE A 49 -10.78 -14.09 17.14
C ILE A 49 -10.39 -12.73 17.71
N ASP A 50 -10.08 -12.68 19.00
CA ASP A 50 -9.50 -11.48 19.62
C ASP A 50 -7.99 -11.37 19.35
N ALA A 51 -7.43 -10.18 19.57
CA ALA A 51 -6.01 -9.90 19.33
C ALA A 51 -5.08 -10.80 20.17
N ALA A 52 -5.51 -11.18 21.39
CA ALA A 52 -4.77 -12.07 22.27
C ALA A 52 -4.71 -13.50 21.73
N THR A 53 -5.82 -14.02 21.20
CA THR A 53 -5.87 -15.33 20.55
C THR A 53 -5.03 -15.34 19.28
N ARG A 54 -5.13 -14.30 18.47
CA ARG A 54 -4.30 -14.14 17.26
C ARG A 54 -2.80 -14.18 17.60
N ARG A 55 -2.37 -13.44 18.64
CA ARG A 55 -0.98 -13.43 19.12
C ARG A 55 -0.52 -14.83 19.54
N ARG A 56 -1.33 -15.55 20.33
CA ARG A 56 -1.02 -16.93 20.74
C ARG A 56 -0.88 -17.88 19.55
N MET A 57 -1.73 -17.75 18.54
CA MET A 57 -1.63 -18.56 17.32
C MET A 57 -0.32 -18.29 16.57
N LEU A 58 0.05 -17.02 16.42
CA LEU A 58 1.31 -16.62 15.77
C LEU A 58 2.53 -17.12 16.55
N ASP A 59 2.52 -17.03 17.88
CA ASP A 59 3.59 -17.58 18.74
C ASP A 59 3.72 -19.09 18.57
N GLY A 60 2.60 -19.80 18.43
CA GLY A 60 2.58 -21.24 18.17
C GLY A 60 3.19 -21.58 16.80
N ILE A 61 2.80 -20.87 15.75
CA ILE A 61 3.35 -21.02 14.40
C ILE A 61 4.85 -20.70 14.38
N ALA A 62 5.27 -19.61 15.04
CA ALA A 62 6.68 -19.23 15.16
C ALA A 62 7.51 -20.33 15.84
N LYS A 63 7.01 -20.91 16.94
CA LYS A 63 7.68 -22.04 17.62
C LYS A 63 7.83 -23.27 16.71
N LEU A 64 6.79 -23.62 15.96
CA LEU A 64 6.83 -24.75 15.01
C LEU A 64 7.84 -24.48 13.89
N ASN A 65 7.82 -23.27 13.32
CA ASN A 65 8.76 -22.86 12.29
C ASN A 65 10.21 -22.85 12.81
N HIS A 66 10.49 -22.35 14.01
CA HIS A 66 11.84 -22.41 14.60
C HIS A 66 12.33 -23.85 14.81
N LYS A 67 11.44 -24.76 15.22
CA LYS A 67 11.78 -26.19 15.32
C LYS A 67 12.11 -26.77 13.94
N GLN A 68 11.36 -26.39 12.92
CA GLN A 68 11.59 -26.81 11.54
C GLN A 68 12.89 -26.24 10.98
N PHE A 69 13.20 -24.97 11.26
CA PHE A 69 14.48 -24.35 10.91
C PHE A 69 15.67 -25.07 11.54
N THR A 70 15.56 -25.47 12.81
CA THR A 70 16.62 -26.25 13.48
C THR A 70 16.90 -27.59 12.77
N THR A 71 15.89 -28.18 12.14
CA THR A 71 16.01 -29.45 11.41
C THR A 71 16.56 -29.29 9.99
N TYR A 72 16.12 -28.26 9.26
CA TYR A 72 16.39 -28.12 7.82
C TYR A 72 17.37 -27.00 7.46
N GLY A 73 17.55 -26.00 8.31
CA GLY A 73 18.44 -24.85 8.08
C GLY A 73 18.01 -23.90 6.97
N ASP A 74 16.76 -24.00 6.50
CA ASP A 74 16.26 -23.21 5.36
C ASP A 74 15.91 -21.76 5.76
N PRO A 75 16.61 -20.74 5.21
CA PRO A 75 16.34 -19.33 5.49
C PRO A 75 14.93 -18.86 5.11
N GLU A 76 14.21 -19.58 4.24
CA GLU A 76 12.81 -19.27 3.91
C GLU A 76 11.90 -19.38 5.15
N ILE A 77 12.24 -20.27 6.09
CA ILE A 77 11.46 -20.48 7.32
C ILE A 77 11.54 -19.26 8.22
N GLU A 78 12.74 -18.70 8.43
CA GLU A 78 12.91 -17.44 9.18
C GLU A 78 12.18 -16.30 8.49
N THR A 79 12.21 -16.28 7.16
CA THR A 79 11.51 -15.26 6.38
C THR A 79 9.99 -15.33 6.55
N ARG A 80 9.40 -16.54 6.61
CA ARG A 80 7.96 -16.70 6.93
C ARG A 80 7.62 -16.20 8.32
N ILE A 81 8.44 -16.48 9.32
CA ILE A 81 8.23 -15.97 10.68
C ILE A 81 8.23 -14.44 10.66
N ALA A 82 9.24 -13.83 10.01
CA ALA A 82 9.33 -12.38 9.89
C ALA A 82 8.13 -11.76 9.15
N GLN A 83 7.64 -12.41 8.09
CA GLN A 83 6.46 -11.97 7.35
C GLN A 83 5.17 -12.06 8.19
N TYR A 84 4.98 -13.13 8.97
CA TYR A 84 3.82 -13.25 9.86
C TYR A 84 3.84 -12.18 10.97
N GLU A 85 5.00 -11.90 11.55
CA GLU A 85 5.16 -10.81 12.52
C GLU A 85 4.90 -9.44 11.90
N MET A 86 5.39 -9.21 10.69
CA MET A 86 5.15 -7.98 9.95
C MET A 86 3.65 -7.80 9.67
N ALA A 87 2.98 -8.83 9.19
CA ALA A 87 1.53 -8.81 8.94
C ALA A 87 0.75 -8.53 10.23
N TYR A 88 1.15 -9.11 11.37
CA TYR A 88 0.54 -8.82 12.67
C TYR A 88 0.71 -7.37 13.11
N ARG A 89 1.92 -6.81 12.99
CA ARG A 89 2.17 -5.39 13.30
C ARG A 89 1.39 -4.45 12.38
N MET A 90 1.23 -4.84 11.10
CA MET A 90 0.41 -4.12 10.16
C MET A 90 -1.07 -4.06 10.58
N GLN A 91 -1.56 -5.02 11.39
CA GLN A 91 -2.97 -5.04 11.82
C GLN A 91 -3.36 -3.82 12.65
N THR A 92 -2.42 -3.28 13.42
CA THR A 92 -2.65 -2.06 14.22
C THR A 92 -2.30 -0.80 13.44
N SER A 93 -1.25 -0.83 12.61
CA SER A 93 -0.73 0.39 11.97
C SER A 93 -1.46 0.77 10.66
N VAL A 94 -2.03 -0.21 9.96
CA VAL A 94 -2.67 0.04 8.65
C VAL A 94 -4.05 0.70 8.78
N PRO A 95 -4.94 0.33 9.72
CA PRO A 95 -6.22 1.03 9.88
C PRO A 95 -6.03 2.52 10.14
N GLU A 96 -5.10 2.87 11.04
CA GLU A 96 -4.71 4.26 11.31
C GLU A 96 -4.09 4.94 10.09
N LEU A 97 -3.27 4.23 9.31
CA LEU A 97 -2.69 4.77 8.08
C LEU A 97 -3.78 5.12 7.05
N THR A 98 -4.79 4.27 6.90
CA THR A 98 -5.85 4.42 5.89
C THR A 98 -7.03 5.29 6.32
N ASP A 99 -7.14 5.59 7.61
CA ASP A 99 -8.14 6.51 8.12
C ASP A 99 -7.74 7.97 7.84
N LEU A 100 -8.49 8.59 6.93
CA LEU A 100 -8.31 9.98 6.50
C LEU A 100 -9.28 10.94 7.21
N SER A 101 -10.11 10.46 8.14
CA SER A 101 -11.11 11.29 8.83
C SER A 101 -10.49 12.42 9.67
N GLY A 102 -9.24 12.25 10.12
CA GLY A 102 -8.50 13.26 10.88
C GLY A 102 -7.73 14.28 10.03
N GLU A 103 -7.82 14.23 8.70
CA GLU A 103 -7.13 15.18 7.82
C GLU A 103 -7.84 16.54 7.79
N THR A 104 -7.05 17.61 7.72
CA THR A 104 -7.62 18.97 7.70
C THR A 104 -8.31 19.27 6.36
N GLU A 105 -9.30 20.16 6.39
CA GLU A 105 -9.98 20.60 5.16
C GLU A 105 -8.98 21.24 4.19
N THR A 106 -8.03 22.04 4.69
CA THR A 106 -6.97 22.64 3.87
C THR A 106 -6.11 21.58 3.16
N THR A 107 -5.79 20.47 3.82
CA THR A 107 -5.08 19.35 3.18
C THR A 107 -5.95 18.69 2.12
N MET A 108 -7.23 18.45 2.41
CA MET A 108 -8.16 17.86 1.43
C MET A 108 -8.35 18.76 0.22
N GLU A 109 -8.47 20.07 0.43
CA GLU A 109 -8.50 21.08 -0.63
C GLU A 109 -7.21 21.10 -1.43
N LEU A 110 -6.03 20.95 -0.81
CA LEU A 110 -4.76 20.92 -1.53
C LEU A 110 -4.73 19.75 -2.55
N TYR A 111 -5.09 18.55 -2.10
CA TYR A 111 -5.09 17.34 -2.94
C TYR A 111 -6.30 17.25 -3.89
N GLY A 112 -7.41 17.93 -3.58
CA GLY A 112 -8.65 17.92 -4.34
C GLY A 112 -9.65 16.85 -3.89
N GLU A 113 -10.90 16.94 -4.39
CA GLU A 113 -12.01 16.08 -3.96
C GLU A 113 -11.73 14.58 -4.17
N ASP A 114 -10.96 14.23 -5.19
CA ASP A 114 -10.59 12.85 -5.46
C ASP A 114 -9.75 12.22 -4.33
N ALA A 115 -9.11 13.02 -3.48
CA ALA A 115 -8.41 12.51 -2.29
C ALA A 115 -9.35 11.85 -1.28
N ARG A 116 -10.64 12.21 -1.32
CA ARG A 116 -11.70 11.64 -0.47
C ARG A 116 -12.23 10.31 -1.01
N ARG A 117 -11.84 9.91 -2.23
CA ARG A 117 -12.31 8.72 -2.92
C ARG A 117 -11.23 7.64 -2.89
N PRO A 118 -11.40 6.56 -2.09
CA PRO A 118 -10.41 5.49 -2.03
C PRO A 118 -10.10 4.89 -3.41
N GLY A 119 -8.82 4.66 -3.68
CA GLY A 119 -8.35 4.04 -4.93
C GLY A 119 -8.06 5.00 -6.09
N THR A 120 -8.34 6.30 -5.94
CA THR A 120 -7.87 7.35 -6.86
C THR A 120 -6.37 7.59 -6.67
N PHE A 121 -5.74 8.27 -7.64
CA PHE A 121 -4.35 8.67 -7.51
C PHE A 121 -4.14 9.69 -6.37
N ALA A 122 -5.04 10.67 -6.23
CA ALA A 122 -5.02 11.65 -5.14
C ALA A 122 -5.08 11.01 -3.74
N ALA A 123 -5.97 10.04 -3.52
CA ALA A 123 -6.03 9.32 -2.25
C ALA A 123 -4.74 8.52 -1.99
N ASN A 124 -4.16 7.92 -3.04
CA ASN A 124 -2.89 7.23 -2.94
C ASN A 124 -1.72 8.18 -2.62
N CYS A 125 -1.70 9.40 -3.16
CA CYS A 125 -0.71 10.42 -2.81
C CYS A 125 -0.82 10.81 -1.33
N LEU A 126 -2.04 10.98 -0.81
CA LEU A 126 -2.25 11.29 0.61
C LEU A 126 -1.77 10.15 1.52
N LEU A 127 -2.05 8.90 1.14
CA LEU A 127 -1.51 7.72 1.83
C LEU A 127 0.02 7.66 1.76
N ALA A 128 0.63 8.01 0.61
CA ALA A 128 2.08 8.07 0.47
C ALA A 128 2.70 9.10 1.43
N ARG A 129 2.07 10.27 1.59
CA ARG A 129 2.52 11.23 2.59
C ARG A 129 2.44 10.66 4.01
N ARG A 130 1.35 9.98 4.38
CA ARG A 130 1.22 9.31 5.69
C ARG A 130 2.24 8.18 5.90
N LEU A 131 2.62 7.48 4.85
CA LEU A 131 3.69 6.48 4.86
C LEU A 131 5.05 7.15 5.08
N ALA A 132 5.32 8.28 4.42
CA ALA A 132 6.55 9.04 4.58
C ALA A 132 6.72 9.57 6.01
N GLU A 133 5.65 10.07 6.64
CA GLU A 133 5.63 10.47 8.06
C GLU A 133 5.98 9.33 9.03
N ARG A 134 5.76 8.09 8.59
CA ARG A 134 6.05 6.87 9.36
C ARG A 134 7.39 6.24 8.95
N ASP A 135 8.29 7.03 8.38
CA ASP A 135 9.66 6.64 7.99
C ASP A 135 9.73 5.51 6.95
N VAL A 136 8.73 5.41 6.07
CA VAL A 136 8.77 4.46 4.96
C VAL A 136 9.73 4.97 3.88
N ARG A 137 10.84 4.25 3.71
CA ARG A 137 11.96 4.63 2.85
C ARG A 137 11.70 4.59 1.35
N PHE A 138 10.75 3.76 0.91
CA PHE A 138 10.44 3.60 -0.50
C PHE A 138 8.94 3.43 -0.70
N ILE A 139 8.35 4.32 -1.49
CA ILE A 139 6.92 4.33 -1.77
C ILE A 139 6.75 4.45 -3.28
N GLN A 140 6.03 3.50 -3.87
CA GLN A 140 5.69 3.52 -5.29
C GLN A 140 4.19 3.78 -5.47
N LEU A 141 3.88 4.82 -6.22
CA LEU A 141 2.55 5.13 -6.73
C LEU A 141 2.49 4.71 -8.19
N TYR A 142 1.53 3.85 -8.54
CA TYR A 142 1.31 3.41 -9.91
C TYR A 142 -0.08 3.85 -10.38
N HIS A 143 -0.13 4.62 -11.46
CA HIS A 143 -1.35 5.05 -12.13
C HIS A 143 -1.43 4.39 -13.50
N ARG A 144 -2.53 3.71 -13.81
CA ARG A 144 -2.69 2.92 -15.05
C ARG A 144 -3.25 3.75 -16.21
N GLY A 145 -2.99 3.28 -17.42
CA GLY A 145 -3.62 3.78 -18.65
C GLY A 145 -2.81 4.85 -19.40
N TRP A 146 -1.51 4.94 -19.10
CA TRP A 146 -0.57 5.78 -19.83
C TRP A 146 -0.26 5.24 -21.24
N ASP A 147 -0.46 3.93 -21.47
CA ASP A 147 -0.28 3.31 -22.79
C ASP A 147 -1.50 3.53 -23.71
N GLN A 148 -1.61 4.74 -24.26
CA GLN A 148 -2.76 5.15 -25.06
C GLN A 148 -2.52 4.96 -26.56
N HIS A 149 -3.28 4.06 -27.18
CA HIS A 149 -3.23 3.79 -28.63
C HIS A 149 -4.38 4.45 -29.42
N TYR A 150 -5.35 5.05 -28.73
CA TYR A 150 -6.55 5.65 -29.32
C TYR A 150 -7.02 6.84 -28.47
N ASN A 151 -7.80 7.75 -29.05
CA ASN A 151 -8.41 8.90 -28.35
C ASN A 151 -7.44 9.77 -27.51
N LEU A 152 -6.14 9.75 -27.86
CA LEU A 152 -5.06 10.42 -27.13
C LEU A 152 -5.41 11.85 -26.68
N PRO A 153 -5.96 12.76 -27.52
CA PRO A 153 -6.22 14.13 -27.08
C PRO A 153 -7.26 14.27 -25.95
N SER A 154 -8.18 13.31 -25.83
CA SER A 154 -9.18 13.26 -24.76
C SER A 154 -8.61 12.55 -23.54
N ASP A 155 -8.06 11.35 -23.74
CA ASP A 155 -7.69 10.44 -22.67
C ASP A 155 -6.44 10.93 -21.92
N ILE A 156 -5.47 11.55 -22.62
CA ILE A 156 -4.30 12.14 -21.98
C ILE A 156 -4.68 13.34 -21.11
N ARG A 157 -5.69 14.13 -21.53
CA ARG A 157 -6.14 15.29 -20.76
C ARG A 157 -6.74 14.84 -19.43
N GLN A 158 -7.55 13.78 -19.46
CA GLN A 158 -8.14 13.18 -18.26
C GLN A 158 -7.06 12.61 -17.33
N GLN A 159 -6.10 11.84 -17.87
CA GLN A 159 -4.99 11.30 -17.08
C GLN A 159 -4.12 12.38 -16.44
N CYS A 160 -3.81 13.45 -17.18
CA CYS A 160 -3.09 14.59 -16.62
C CYS A 160 -3.88 15.24 -15.48
N GLN A 161 -5.21 15.37 -15.59
CA GLN A 161 -6.04 15.90 -14.51
C GLN A 161 -6.03 15.02 -13.25
N ASP A 162 -5.99 13.69 -13.42
CA ASP A 162 -5.94 12.75 -12.29
C ASP A 162 -4.65 12.89 -11.45
N VAL A 163 -3.52 13.22 -12.10
CA VAL A 163 -2.21 13.20 -11.45
C VAL A 163 -1.63 14.58 -11.11
N ASP A 164 -1.91 15.61 -11.90
CA ASP A 164 -1.22 16.90 -11.84
C ASP A 164 -1.35 17.57 -10.46
N ARG A 165 -2.60 17.80 -10.03
CA ARG A 165 -2.90 18.41 -8.72
C ARG A 165 -2.36 17.56 -7.57
N ALA A 166 -2.58 16.25 -7.61
CA ALA A 166 -2.19 15.33 -6.55
C ALA A 166 -0.65 15.23 -6.38
N CYS A 167 0.10 15.24 -7.48
CA CYS A 167 1.55 15.30 -7.46
C CYS A 167 2.05 16.61 -6.85
N ALA A 168 1.51 17.75 -7.31
CA ALA A 168 1.88 19.05 -6.78
C ALA A 168 1.56 19.19 -5.29
N ALA A 169 0.38 18.70 -4.88
CA ALA A 169 -0.05 18.62 -3.50
C ALA A 169 0.91 17.79 -2.64
N LEU A 170 1.28 16.59 -3.11
CA LEU A 170 2.19 15.71 -2.39
C LEU A 170 3.56 16.35 -2.14
N ILE A 171 4.17 16.93 -3.17
CA ILE A 171 5.48 17.59 -3.05
C ILE A 171 5.38 18.77 -2.07
N THR A 172 4.31 19.56 -2.18
CA THR A 172 4.07 20.71 -1.32
C THR A 172 3.88 20.30 0.15
N ASP A 173 3.05 19.28 0.40
CA ASP A 173 2.74 18.78 1.75
C ASP A 173 4.00 18.14 2.40
N LEU A 174 4.77 17.35 1.64
CA LEU A 174 6.05 16.81 2.13
C LEU A 174 7.03 17.92 2.53
N LYS A 175 7.14 18.98 1.71
CA LYS A 175 8.00 20.12 2.03
C LYS A 175 7.53 20.88 3.27
N GLN A 176 6.22 21.11 3.42
CA GLN A 176 5.64 21.77 4.59
C GLN A 176 5.93 21.00 5.89
N ARG A 177 6.07 19.68 5.80
CA ARG A 177 6.36 18.79 6.92
C ARG A 177 7.85 18.52 7.14
N GLY A 178 8.73 19.12 6.33
CA GLY A 178 10.18 18.91 6.43
C GLY A 178 10.67 17.53 5.96
N LEU A 179 9.89 16.86 5.11
CA LEU A 179 10.19 15.54 4.55
C LEU A 179 10.83 15.64 3.14
N LEU A 180 11.14 16.85 2.67
CA LEU A 180 11.78 17.16 1.39
C LEU A 180 12.92 18.18 1.57
#